data_AF-A0A919HST0-F1
#
_entry.id   AF-A0A919HST0-F1
#
_cell.length_a   1.000
_cell.length_b   1.000
_cell.length_c   1.000
_cell.angle_alpha   90.00
_cell.angle_beta   90.00
_cell.angle_gamma   90.00
#
_symmetry.space_group_name_H-M   'P 1'
#
loop_
_entity.id
_entity.type
_entity.pdbx_description
1 polymer ?
#
loop_
_entity_poly.entity_id
_entity_poly.type
_entity_poly.pdbx_seq_one_letter_code
_entity_poly.pdbx_strand_id
1 'polypeptide(L)'
;MQRNPQTIEIDTVDALPAIEQQFFEVSRHGKIALLQRLLSQHQPASCVVFCNTKRDCRAVCDALNAAGQSALSLHGDLEQRDRDQTLVRFANGSVRVLVATDVAARGLDIKSRRWW
;
A
#
# COMPACT_ATOMS: atom_id res chain seq x y z
N MET A 1 -32.03 22.08 -28.50
CA MET A 1 -31.72 20.95 -29.42
C MET A 1 -30.21 20.86 -29.57
N GLN A 2 -29.61 19.75 -29.14
CA GLN A 2 -28.19 19.47 -29.34
C GLN A 2 -27.95 19.12 -30.81
N ARG A 3 -27.11 19.87 -31.51
CA ARG A 3 -26.71 19.61 -32.89
C ARG A 3 -25.23 19.25 -32.87
N ASN A 4 -24.90 18.05 -33.38
CA ASN A 4 -23.56 17.52 -33.59
C ASN A 4 -22.84 16.95 -32.34
N PRO A 5 -23.34 15.85 -31.74
CA PRO A 5 -22.57 15.13 -30.73
C PRO A 5 -21.33 14.49 -31.36
N GLN A 6 -20.18 14.64 -30.71
CA GLN A 6 -18.97 13.92 -31.09
C GLN A 6 -18.82 12.68 -30.22
N THR A 7 -18.67 11.53 -30.86
CA THR A 7 -18.37 10.26 -30.19
C THR A 7 -16.87 10.23 -29.90
N ILE A 8 -16.52 10.14 -28.63
CA ILE A 8 -15.16 9.83 -28.19
C ILE A 8 -15.15 8.35 -27.81
N GLU A 9 -14.55 7.52 -28.66
CA GLU A 9 -14.18 6.16 -28.29
C GLU A 9 -12.83 6.22 -27.57
N ILE A 10 -12.81 5.72 -26.34
CA ILE A 10 -11.58 5.55 -25.57
C ILE A 10 -11.11 4.14 -25.93
N ASP A 11 -9.96 4.01 -26.59
CA ASP A 11 -9.31 2.72 -26.77
C ASP A 11 -9.26 2.00 -25.42
N THR A 12 -9.71 0.74 -25.40
CA THR A 12 -9.73 -0.07 -24.19
C THR A 12 -8.35 -0.04 -23.58
N VAL A 13 -8.24 0.55 -22.38
CA VAL A 13 -7.01 0.56 -21.59
C VAL A 13 -6.52 -0.88 -21.54
N ASP A 14 -5.28 -1.10 -21.99
CA ASP A 14 -4.63 -2.42 -21.96
C ASP A 14 -5.01 -3.14 -20.66
N ALA A 15 -5.49 -4.38 -20.79
CA ALA A 15 -5.92 -5.15 -19.64
C ALA A 15 -4.78 -5.18 -18.61
N LEU A 16 -4.99 -4.52 -17.47
CA LEU A 16 -4.02 -4.53 -16.38
C LEU A 16 -3.64 -5.99 -16.09
N PRO A 17 -2.37 -6.27 -15.80
CA PRO A 17 -1.95 -7.63 -15.49
C PRO A 17 -2.85 -8.21 -14.39
N ALA A 18 -3.24 -9.47 -14.57
CA ALA A 18 -4.15 -10.12 -13.63
C ALA A 18 -3.56 -10.09 -12.22
N ILE A 19 -4.29 -9.50 -11.28
CA ILE A 19 -3.89 -9.44 -9.88
C ILE A 19 -4.15 -10.82 -9.27
N GLU A 20 -3.11 -11.49 -8.80
CA GLU A 20 -3.27 -12.72 -8.02
C GLU A 20 -3.87 -12.38 -6.65
N GLN A 21 -4.95 -13.07 -6.27
CA GLN A 21 -5.65 -12.87 -5.03
C GLN A 21 -5.61 -14.13 -4.19
N GLN A 22 -5.17 -13.99 -2.94
CA GLN A 22 -5.10 -15.08 -1.98
C GLN A 22 -5.80 -14.67 -0.68
N PHE A 23 -6.52 -15.62 -0.08
CA PHE A 23 -7.19 -15.43 1.20
C PHE A 23 -6.63 -16.38 2.25
N PHE A 24 -6.38 -15.85 3.44
CA PHE A 24 -5.86 -16.61 4.57
C PHE A 24 -6.80 -16.46 5.76
N GLU A 25 -7.39 -17.58 6.21
CA GLU A 25 -8.19 -17.61 7.42
C GLU A 25 -7.26 -17.69 8.64
N VAL A 26 -7.36 -16.71 9.53
CA VAL A 26 -6.52 -16.63 10.73
C VAL A 26 -7.25 -15.87 11.83
N SER A 27 -7.01 -16.27 13.08
CA SER A 27 -7.51 -15.54 14.23
C SER A 27 -6.94 -14.12 14.27
N ARG A 28 -7.64 -13.20 14.94
CA ARG A 28 -7.20 -11.80 15.05
C ARG A 28 -5.77 -11.67 15.60
N HIS A 29 -5.41 -12.51 16.58
CA HIS A 29 -4.07 -12.52 17.19
C HIS A 29 -3.00 -13.12 16.27
N GLY A 30 -3.36 -14.02 15.35
CA GLY A 30 -2.42 -14.65 14.42
C GLY A 30 -2.06 -13.81 13.19
N LYS A 31 -2.81 -12.74 12.90
CA LYS A 31 -2.62 -11.92 11.68
C LYS A 31 -1.21 -11.35 11.55
N ILE A 32 -0.66 -10.80 12.62
CA ILE A 32 0.68 -10.18 12.61
C ILE A 32 1.76 -11.24 12.37
N ALA A 33 1.68 -12.38 13.05
CA ALA A 33 2.63 -13.48 12.88
C ALA A 33 2.59 -14.05 11.45
N LEU A 34 1.39 -14.19 10.87
CA LEU A 34 1.22 -14.61 9.49
C LEU A 34 1.83 -13.59 8.52
N LEU A 35 1.56 -12.30 8.71
CA LEU A 35 2.13 -11.23 7.88
C LEU A 35 3.66 -11.24 7.92
N GLN A 36 4.26 -11.35 9.11
CA GLN A 36 5.72 -11.44 9.27
C GLN A 36 6.29 -12.62 8.50
N ARG A 37 5.63 -13.79 8.56
CA ARG A 37 6.04 -15.00 7.83
C ARG A 37 5.96 -14.80 6.32
N LEU A 38 4.87 -14.22 5.82
CA LEU A 38 4.69 -13.92 4.39
C LEU A 38 5.77 -12.95 3.88
N LEU A 39 6.04 -11.88 4.63
CA LEU A 39 7.08 -10.91 4.28
C LEU A 39 8.49 -11.53 4.27
N SER A 40 8.78 -12.42 5.22
CA SER A 40 10.07 -13.13 5.27
C SER A 40 10.22 -14.17 4.16
N GLN A 41 9.14 -14.80 3.73
CA GLN A 41 9.15 -15.80 2.66
C GLN A 41 9.27 -15.15 1.28
N HIS A 42 8.48 -14.11 1.00
CA HIS A 42 8.45 -13.48 -0.32
C HIS A 42 9.51 -12.38 -0.50
N GLN A 43 9.99 -11.78 0.60
CA GLN A 43 10.99 -10.70 0.60
C GLN A 43 10.72 -9.63 -0.47
N PRO A 44 9.51 -9.05 -0.52
CA PRO A 44 9.16 -8.09 -1.56
C PRO A 44 10.08 -6.86 -1.51
N ALA A 45 10.40 -6.31 -2.68
CA ALA A 45 11.13 -5.05 -2.79
C ALA A 45 10.32 -3.89 -2.19
N SER A 46 9.00 -3.89 -2.40
CA SER A 46 8.05 -2.97 -1.80
C SER A 46 6.71 -3.67 -1.55
N CYS A 47 6.08 -3.37 -0.42
CA CYS A 47 4.81 -3.96 0.00
C CYS A 47 3.96 -2.91 0.73
N VAL A 48 2.66 -2.91 0.46
CA VAL A 48 1.69 -2.06 1.16
C VAL A 48 0.74 -2.96 1.95
N VAL A 49 0.55 -2.64 3.24
CA VAL A 49 -0.34 -3.35 4.15
C VAL A 49 -1.45 -2.39 4.58
N PHE A 50 -2.69 -2.71 4.23
CA PHE A 50 -3.84 -1.91 4.62
C PHE A 50 -4.41 -2.37 5.96
N CYS A 51 -4.78 -1.42 6.81
CA CYS A 51 -5.46 -1.66 8.08
C CYS A 51 -6.64 -0.71 8.22
N ASN A 52 -7.72 -1.16 8.87
CA ASN A 52 -8.93 -0.35 9.02
C ASN A 52 -8.73 0.85 9.96
N THR A 53 -7.84 0.75 10.96
CA THR A 53 -7.67 1.81 11.96
C THR A 53 -6.21 2.23 12.11
N LYS A 54 -5.98 3.50 12.48
CA LYS A 54 -4.64 4.02 12.80
C LYS A 54 -3.93 3.26 13.91
N ARG A 55 -4.70 2.74 14.88
CA ARG A 55 -4.17 1.92 15.98
C ARG A 55 -3.63 0.60 15.46
N ASP A 56 -4.35 -0.04 14.54
CA ASP A 56 -3.90 -1.28 13.92
C ASP A 56 -2.67 -1.02 13.03
N CYS A 57 -2.63 0.10 12.28
CA CYS A 57 -1.44 0.48 11.52
C CYS A 57 -0.20 0.59 12.42
N ARG A 58 -0.34 1.25 13.57
CA ARG A 58 0.74 1.42 14.54
C ARG A 58 1.19 0.07 15.10
N ALA A 59 0.25 -0.76 15.56
CA ALA A 59 0.55 -2.07 16.12
C ALA A 59 1.28 -3.00 15.11
N VAL A 60 0.85 -2.99 13.85
CA VAL A 60 1.51 -3.74 12.78
C VAL A 60 2.90 -3.18 12.51
N CYS A 61 3.03 -1.86 12.36
CA CYS A 61 4.31 -1.20 12.10
C CYS A 61 5.34 -1.49 13.21
N ASP A 62 4.93 -1.37 14.48
CA ASP A 62 5.79 -1.64 15.64
C ASP A 62 6.23 -3.11 15.67
N ALA A 63 5.31 -4.05 15.42
CA ALA A 63 5.62 -5.48 15.39
C ALA A 63 6.56 -5.88 14.24
N LEU A 64 6.41 -5.27 13.05
CA LEU A 64 7.32 -5.48 11.93
C LEU A 64 8.72 -4.95 12.24
N ASN A 65 8.81 -3.73 12.76
CA ASN A 65 10.10 -3.13 13.13
C ASN A 65 10.80 -3.92 14.25
N ALA A 66 10.05 -4.42 15.25
CA ALA A 66 10.59 -5.29 16.30
C ALA A 66 11.15 -6.61 15.75
N ALA A 67 10.62 -7.10 14.62
CA ALA A 67 11.13 -8.27 13.90
C ALA A 67 12.25 -7.94 12.89
N GLY A 68 12.77 -6.71 12.88
CA GLY A 68 13.79 -6.27 11.93
C GLY A 68 13.28 -6.03 10.50
N GLN A 69 11.96 -6.00 10.32
CA GLN A 69 11.32 -5.72 9.04
C GLN A 69 11.01 -4.22 8.95
N SER A 70 11.81 -3.49 8.18
CA SER A 70 11.67 -2.03 7.98
C SER A 70 10.26 -1.66 7.49
N ALA A 71 9.50 -1.01 8.38
CA ALA A 71 8.13 -0.59 8.15
C ALA A 71 7.87 0.85 8.59
N LEU A 72 7.03 1.56 7.83
CA LEU A 72 6.50 2.88 8.20
C LEU A 72 4.99 2.89 8.10
N SER A 73 4.33 3.68 8.94
CA SER A 73 2.88 3.85 8.90
C SER A 73 2.48 5.14 8.19
N LEU A 74 1.38 5.10 7.42
CA LEU A 74 0.76 6.24 6.74
C LEU A 74 -0.71 6.35 7.15
N HIS A 75 -1.04 7.34 7.97
CA HIS A 75 -2.41 7.57 8.46
C HIS A 75 -2.75 9.07 8.49
N GLY A 76 -4.04 9.39 8.66
CA GLY A 76 -4.55 10.76 8.56
C GLY A 76 -4.01 11.76 9.59
N ASP A 77 -3.52 11.29 10.74
CA ASP A 77 -2.94 12.17 11.78
C ASP A 77 -1.52 12.67 11.46
N LEU A 78 -0.89 12.19 10.38
CA LEU A 78 0.45 12.65 10.00
C LEU A 78 0.37 14.06 9.39
N GLU A 79 1.29 14.94 9.79
CA GLU A 79 1.48 16.20 9.10
C GLU A 79 1.90 15.95 7.63
N GLN A 80 1.59 16.90 6.75
CA GLN A 80 1.89 16.79 5.33
C GLN A 80 3.39 16.53 5.07
N ARG A 81 4.27 17.19 5.84
CA ARG A 81 5.71 17.00 5.77
C ARG A 81 6.13 15.56 6.09
N ASP A 82 5.55 14.97 7.13
CA ASP A 82 5.87 13.60 7.56
C ASP A 82 5.30 12.57 6.60
N ARG A 83 4.11 12.85 6.03
CA ARG A 83 3.56 12.07 4.91
C ARG A 83 4.55 12.05 3.75
N ASP A 84 4.99 13.20 3.29
CA ASP A 84 5.88 13.29 2.12
C ASP A 84 7.21 12.57 2.38
N GLN A 85 7.79 12.72 3.58
CA GLN A 85 9.02 12.00 3.93
C GLN A 85 8.82 10.48 3.96
N THR A 86 7.71 10.01 4.50
CA THR A 86 7.34 8.58 4.55
C THR A 86 7.22 8.02 3.13
N LEU A 87 6.56 8.75 2.24
CA LEU A 87 6.40 8.36 0.83
C LEU A 87 7.74 8.35 0.09
N VAL A 88 8.62 9.33 0.31
CA VAL A 88 9.96 9.36 -0.29
C VAL A 88 10.79 8.15 0.15
N ARG A 89 10.77 7.83 1.45
CA ARG A 89 11.49 6.67 2.02
C ARG A 89 10.96 5.33 1.51
N PHE A 90 9.66 5.24 1.25
CA PHE A 90 9.08 4.06 0.63
C PHE A 90 9.44 3.98 -0.86
N ALA A 91 9.28 5.08 -1.60
CA ALA A 91 9.51 5.14 -3.04
C ALA A 91 10.99 4.93 -3.42
N ASN A 92 11.93 5.32 -2.57
CA ASN A 92 13.36 5.11 -2.79
C ASN A 92 13.88 3.75 -2.27
N GLY A 93 13.00 2.90 -1.70
CA GLY A 93 13.36 1.58 -1.18
C GLY A 93 14.05 1.58 0.19
N SER A 94 14.19 2.73 0.87
CA SER A 94 14.73 2.77 2.25
C SER A 94 13.85 1.99 3.23
N VAL A 95 12.55 1.94 2.94
CA VAL A 95 11.56 1.19 3.70
C VAL A 95 10.81 0.28 2.75
N ARG A 96 10.73 -1.01 3.12
CA ARG A 96 10.11 -2.04 2.27
C ARG A 96 8.61 -2.17 2.50
N VAL A 97 8.14 -1.89 3.71
CA VAL A 97 6.73 -2.09 4.07
C VAL A 97 6.08 -0.76 4.44
N LEU A 98 4.99 -0.41 3.76
CA LEU A 98 4.15 0.74 4.09
C LEU A 98 2.83 0.26 4.68
N VAL A 99 2.54 0.62 5.93
CA VAL A 99 1.31 0.25 6.62
C VAL A 99 0.34 1.43 6.58
N ALA A 100 -0.78 1.32 5.88
CA ALA A 100 -1.69 2.44 5.64
C ALA A 100 -3.14 2.17 6.01
N THR A 101 -3.90 3.23 6.24
CA THR A 101 -5.38 3.15 6.26
C THR A 101 -5.94 3.38 4.86
N ASP A 102 -7.14 2.87 4.56
CA ASP A 102 -7.79 3.05 3.26
C ASP A 102 -7.92 4.52 2.86
N VAL A 103 -8.18 5.40 3.84
CA VAL A 103 -8.27 6.85 3.62
C VAL A 103 -6.92 7.44 3.30
N ALA A 104 -5.86 7.05 4.03
CA ALA A 104 -4.51 7.56 3.78
C ALA A 104 -3.90 7.04 2.47
N ALA A 105 -4.41 5.89 1.99
CA ALA A 105 -4.04 5.26 0.74
C ALA A 105 -4.66 5.94 -0.48
N ARG A 106 -5.83 6.55 -0.34
CA ARG A 106 -6.45 7.39 -1.37
C ARG A 106 -5.64 8.68 -1.50
N GLY A 107 -4.66 8.67 -2.40
CA GLY A 107 -3.63 9.70 -2.51
C GLY A 107 -2.21 9.15 -2.43
N LEU A 108 -2.05 7.82 -2.27
CA LEU A 108 -0.86 7.10 -2.75
C LEU A 108 -0.87 7.10 -4.27
N ASP A 109 -0.76 8.26 -4.89
CA ASP A 109 -0.17 8.35 -6.22
C ASP A 109 1.34 8.17 -6.01
N ILE A 110 1.74 6.92 -5.69
CA ILE A 110 3.12 6.49 -5.83
C ILE A 110 3.29 6.53 -7.33
N LYS A 111 3.69 7.72 -7.84
CA LYS A 111 3.85 8.04 -9.25
C LYS A 111 4.25 6.76 -9.94
N SER A 112 3.33 6.25 -10.75
CA SER A 112 3.59 5.17 -11.69
C SER A 112 4.90 5.53 -12.38
N ARG A 113 6.00 4.99 -11.88
CA ARG A 113 7.27 5.02 -12.57
C ARG A 113 7.06 3.98 -13.65
N ARG A 114 6.49 4.48 -14.74
CA ARG A 114 6.65 4.04 -16.12
C ARG A 114 8.06 3.45 -16.28
N TRP A 115 8.15 2.15 -16.05
CA TRP A 115 9.19 1.25 -16.52
C TRP A 115 8.44 0.00 -16.97
N TRP A 116 7.54 0.22 -17.94
CA TRP A 116 7.27 -0.78 -18.98
C TRP A 116 8.34 -0.59 -20.03
#